data_AF-A0AA39SP07-F1
#
_entry.id   AF-A0AA39SP07-F1
#
_cell.length_a   1.000
_cell.length_b   1.000
_cell.length_c   1.000
_cell.angle_alpha   90.00
_cell.angle_beta   90.00
_cell.angle_gamma   90.00
#
_symmetry.space_group_name_H-M   'P 1'
#
loop_
_entity.id
_entity.type
_entity.pdbx_description
1 polymer ?
#
loop_
_entity_poly.entity_id
_entity_poly.type
_entity_poly.pdbx_seq_one_letter_code
_entity_poly.pdbx_strand_id
1 'polypeptide(L)'
;MWRLKIAEGEGSPYLWSTNNYAGRQVWEFDHDYVPSHEELAEIEEARKNFTKNRRQVPGDSDLFWRFQTLREKKWKQTIPAVKVKDGEETTYETALTSMRRAVHFFSAIQTHDGHWPAENSGSCYFMPPYICVLYAVGHLNSVITPQHREELLRYLYNHQHEDGGWGLHVESKVSSMYGTVYNYVVMRLLGLGPDDGQNNALAKARKWILDRGGLTYVPSWGKIWLATLGLVDWSGVNPLTPELWIMPSSILYQFIQEICGVMVEQFTHLWHICMGKGFVFQSLN
;
A
#
# COMPACT_ATOMS: atom_id res chain seq x y z
N MET A 1 13.85 14.92 3.47
CA MET A 1 12.77 14.39 4.32
C MET A 1 11.53 14.12 3.45
N TRP A 2 10.71 13.14 3.79
CA TRP A 2 9.43 12.93 3.09
C TRP A 2 8.46 14.09 3.30
N ARG A 3 7.92 14.63 2.21
CA ARG A 3 6.95 15.72 2.20
C ARG A 3 5.75 15.37 1.34
N LEU A 4 4.58 15.79 1.78
CA LEU A 4 3.35 15.61 1.01
C LEU A 4 3.16 16.80 0.06
N LYS A 5 3.10 16.53 -1.24
CA LYS A 5 2.74 17.47 -2.30
C LYS A 5 1.24 17.38 -2.56
N ILE A 6 0.58 18.52 -2.65
CA ILE A 6 -0.88 18.63 -2.76
C ILE A 6 -1.22 19.47 -3.99
N ALA A 7 -2.15 18.97 -4.81
CA ALA A 7 -2.65 19.64 -6.02
C ALA A 7 -1.56 19.98 -7.05
N GLU A 8 -0.39 19.34 -6.97
CA GLU A 8 0.71 19.52 -7.92
C GLU A 8 0.67 18.44 -9.03
N GLY A 9 1.04 18.86 -10.25
CA GLY A 9 1.07 17.98 -11.42
C GLY A 9 1.40 18.67 -12.75
N GLU A 10 1.45 20.00 -12.78
CA GLU A 10 1.87 20.77 -13.94
C GLU A 10 3.32 20.45 -14.35
N GLY A 11 3.59 20.44 -15.66
CA GLY A 11 4.95 20.27 -16.21
C GLY A 11 5.34 18.84 -16.59
N SER A 12 4.53 17.83 -16.25
CA SER A 12 4.73 16.46 -16.76
C SER A 12 3.87 16.22 -18.00
N PRO A 13 4.45 15.80 -19.15
CA PRO A 13 3.66 15.45 -20.34
C PRO A 13 2.83 14.16 -20.16
N TYR A 14 3.10 13.40 -19.09
CA TYR A 14 2.44 12.13 -18.77
C TYR A 14 1.36 12.27 -17.69
N LEU A 15 1.16 13.46 -17.14
CA LEU A 15 0.17 13.72 -16.11
C LEU A 15 -0.85 14.72 -16.64
N TRP A 16 -2.13 14.35 -16.55
CA TRP A 16 -3.25 15.16 -17.03
C TRP A 16 -4.39 15.11 -16.01
N SER A 17 -5.11 16.23 -15.87
CA SER A 17 -6.31 16.29 -15.02
C SER A 17 -7.42 17.13 -15.64
N THR A 18 -8.67 16.76 -15.38
CA THR A 18 -9.87 17.55 -15.69
C THR A 18 -10.21 18.61 -14.64
N ASN A 19 -9.66 18.49 -13.42
CA ASN A 19 -10.02 19.32 -12.27
C ASN A 19 -8.83 20.13 -11.72
N ASN A 20 -7.83 20.40 -12.56
CA ASN A 20 -6.60 21.10 -12.16
C ASN A 20 -5.91 20.46 -10.95
N TYR A 21 -5.82 19.12 -10.96
CA TYR A 21 -5.17 18.31 -9.91
C TYR A 21 -5.77 18.42 -8.50
N ALA A 22 -6.92 19.05 -8.32
CA ALA A 22 -7.58 19.13 -7.01
C ALA A 22 -7.83 17.72 -6.42
N GLY A 23 -7.49 17.52 -5.15
CA GLY A 23 -7.54 16.25 -4.45
C GLY A 23 -6.34 15.35 -4.66
N ARG A 24 -5.37 15.73 -5.50
CA ARG A 24 -4.16 14.94 -5.72
C ARG A 24 -3.19 15.12 -4.55
N GLN A 25 -2.62 14.00 -4.11
CA GLN A 25 -1.57 13.95 -3.11
C GLN A 25 -0.46 12.99 -3.54
N VAL A 26 0.81 13.38 -3.34
CA VAL A 26 1.99 12.56 -3.64
C VAL A 26 3.04 12.77 -2.55
N TRP A 27 3.65 11.69 -2.07
CA TRP A 27 4.82 11.78 -1.21
C TRP A 27 6.09 11.92 -2.04
N GLU A 28 6.90 12.93 -1.73
CA GLU A 28 8.20 13.14 -2.35
C GLU A 28 9.29 13.27 -1.29
N PHE A 29 10.48 12.77 -1.60
CA PHE A 29 11.62 12.98 -0.71
C PHE A 29 12.33 14.28 -1.08
N ASP A 30 12.16 15.29 -0.22
CA ASP A 30 12.79 16.60 -0.36
C ASP A 30 14.26 16.51 0.10
N HIS A 31 15.19 16.65 -0.83
CA HIS A 31 16.64 16.59 -0.56
C HIS A 31 17.21 17.89 0.02
N ASP A 32 16.53 19.02 -0.23
CA ASP A 32 17.00 20.35 0.17
C ASP A 32 16.46 20.75 1.56
N TYR A 33 15.38 20.10 1.99
CA TYR A 33 14.83 20.31 3.32
C TYR A 33 15.68 19.69 4.43
N VAL A 34 16.21 20.55 5.29
CA VAL A 34 16.92 20.17 6.51
C VAL A 34 15.95 20.24 7.71
N PRO A 35 15.44 19.10 8.21
CA PRO A 35 14.52 19.08 9.33
C PRO A 35 15.22 19.49 10.63
N SER A 36 14.46 20.06 11.56
CA SER A 36 14.99 20.36 12.90
C SER A 36 15.22 19.07 13.70
N HIS A 37 16.04 19.15 14.76
CA HIS A 37 16.23 18.01 15.65
C HIS A 37 14.92 17.56 16.32
N GLU A 38 14.06 18.51 16.66
CA GLU A 38 12.74 18.26 17.24
C GLU A 38 11.83 17.51 16.25
N GLU A 39 11.81 17.93 14.99
CA GLU A 39 11.02 17.28 13.94
C GLU A 39 11.49 15.85 13.67
N LEU A 40 12.80 15.64 13.60
CA LEU A 40 13.36 14.29 13.44
C LEU A 40 13.00 13.40 14.63
N ALA A 41 13.10 13.92 15.85
CA ALA A 41 12.75 13.18 17.07
C ALA A 41 11.26 12.81 17.10
N GLU A 42 10.37 13.72 16.69
CA GLU A 42 8.93 13.48 16.59
C GLU A 42 8.59 12.36 15.59
N ILE A 43 9.24 12.37 14.42
CA ILE A 43 9.05 11.32 13.40
C ILE A 43 9.58 9.96 13.88
N GLU A 44 10.77 9.93 14.48
CA GLU A 44 11.36 8.69 15.01
C GLU A 44 10.54 8.12 16.17
N GLU A 45 9.99 8.97 17.03
CA GLU A 45 9.10 8.53 18.10
C GLU A 45 7.79 7.95 17.53
N ALA A 46 7.20 8.61 16.53
CA ALA A 46 6.02 8.09 15.84
C ALA A 46 6.29 6.73 15.18
N ARG A 47 7.46 6.54 14.54
CA ARG A 47 7.88 5.25 13.97
C ARG A 47 7.99 4.16 15.04
N LYS A 48 8.68 4.44 16.14
CA LYS A 48 8.84 3.51 17.26
C LYS A 48 7.49 3.15 17.87
N ASN A 49 6.63 4.14 18.07
CA ASN A 49 5.30 3.94 18.62
C ASN A 49 4.43 3.10 17.69
N PHE A 50 4.46 3.35 16.38
CA PHE A 50 3.77 2.51 15.40
C PHE A 50 4.30 1.08 15.46
N THR A 51 5.62 0.87 15.36
CA THR A 51 6.20 -0.47 15.44
C THR A 51 5.81 -1.17 16.74
N LYS A 52 5.80 -0.50 17.89
CA LYS A 52 5.37 -1.10 19.16
C LYS A 52 3.90 -1.54 19.15
N ASN A 53 3.02 -0.77 18.51
CA ASN A 53 1.56 -0.98 18.57
C ASN A 53 0.95 -1.57 17.29
N ARG A 54 1.75 -1.86 16.26
CA ARG A 54 1.34 -2.28 14.91
C ARG A 54 0.33 -3.44 14.83
N ARG A 55 0.21 -4.25 15.89
CA ARG A 55 -0.75 -5.37 15.95
C ARG A 55 -2.11 -5.00 16.54
N GLN A 56 -2.13 -3.94 17.35
CA GLN A 56 -3.35 -3.40 17.96
C GLN A 56 -3.96 -2.35 17.04
N VAL A 57 -3.11 -1.50 16.46
CA VAL A 57 -3.49 -0.43 15.53
C VAL A 57 -2.62 -0.56 14.28
N PRO A 58 -3.10 -1.24 13.23
CA PRO A 58 -2.31 -1.50 12.03
C PRO A 58 -2.26 -0.32 11.05
N GLY A 59 -3.12 0.70 11.22
CA GLY A 59 -3.08 1.94 10.43
C GLY A 59 -2.07 2.96 10.97
N ASP A 60 -1.40 3.69 10.08
CA ASP A 60 -0.34 4.64 10.44
C ASP A 60 -0.84 5.94 11.08
N SER A 61 -2.16 6.17 11.04
CA SER A 61 -2.83 7.37 11.54
C SER A 61 -2.36 8.69 10.89
N ASP A 62 -1.78 8.61 9.68
CA ASP A 62 -1.41 9.76 8.85
C ASP A 62 -0.47 10.77 9.55
N LEU A 63 0.27 10.30 10.56
CA LEU A 63 0.92 11.19 11.53
C LEU A 63 1.92 12.15 10.89
N PHE A 64 2.71 11.67 9.92
CA PHE A 64 3.78 12.48 9.34
C PHE A 64 3.26 13.73 8.62
N TRP A 65 2.23 13.61 7.79
CA TRP A 65 1.70 14.78 7.10
C TRP A 65 0.93 15.68 8.06
N ARG A 66 0.24 15.11 9.06
CA ARG A 66 -0.44 15.88 10.11
C ARG A 66 0.57 16.73 10.89
N PHE A 67 1.73 16.18 11.24
CA PHE A 67 2.82 16.95 11.88
C PHE A 67 3.27 18.10 11.00
N GLN A 68 3.50 17.85 9.71
CA GLN A 68 3.91 18.89 8.76
C GLN A 68 2.86 20.02 8.66
N THR A 69 1.61 19.69 8.33
CA THR A 69 0.54 20.67 8.16
C THR A 69 0.29 21.49 9.42
N LEU A 70 0.24 20.85 10.59
CA LEU A 70 -0.02 21.56 11.84
C LEU A 70 1.14 22.48 12.23
N ARG A 71 2.39 22.05 11.97
CA ARG A 71 3.58 22.87 12.23
C ARG A 71 3.64 24.09 11.32
N GLU A 72 3.37 23.93 10.03
CA GLU A 72 3.31 25.02 9.06
C GLU A 72 2.25 26.07 9.43
N LYS A 73 1.07 25.60 9.84
CA LYS A 73 -0.02 26.47 10.31
C LYS A 73 0.20 27.03 11.72
N LYS A 74 1.29 26.63 12.40
CA LYS A 74 1.58 26.94 13.82
C LYS A 74 0.37 26.63 14.73
N TRP A 75 -0.38 25.59 14.38
CA TRP A 75 -1.63 25.29 15.02
C TRP A 75 -1.43 24.48 16.30
N LYS A 76 -2.24 24.76 17.31
CA LYS A 76 -2.33 23.98 18.55
C LYS A 76 -3.79 23.76 18.92
N GLN A 77 -4.10 22.58 19.42
CA GLN A 77 -5.44 22.32 19.93
C GLN A 77 -5.67 23.11 21.22
N THR A 78 -6.66 24.00 21.22
CA THR A 78 -7.04 24.83 22.36
C THR A 78 -8.20 24.26 23.16
N ILE A 79 -8.98 23.34 22.57
CA ILE A 79 -10.14 22.72 23.23
C ILE A 79 -9.67 21.45 23.96
N PRO A 80 -9.85 21.36 25.30
CA PRO A 80 -9.45 20.19 26.07
C PRO A 80 -10.12 18.90 25.58
N ALA A 81 -9.38 17.80 25.64
CA ALA A 81 -9.96 16.49 25.37
C ALA A 81 -10.83 16.04 26.56
N VAL A 82 -12.04 15.55 26.26
CA VAL A 82 -12.91 14.91 27.24
C VAL A 82 -12.80 13.40 27.04
N LYS A 83 -12.56 12.64 28.11
CA LYS A 83 -12.54 11.18 28.09
C LYS A 83 -13.77 10.68 28.82
N VAL A 84 -14.59 9.90 28.14
CA VAL A 84 -15.73 9.18 28.72
C VAL A 84 -15.28 7.74 28.94
N LYS A 85 -15.45 7.19 30.14
CA LYS A 85 -15.11 5.78 30.39
C LYS A 85 -16.23 4.86 29.92
N ASP A 86 -15.90 3.61 29.67
CA ASP A 86 -16.90 2.58 29.38
C ASP A 86 -17.94 2.51 30.52
N GLY A 87 -19.21 2.67 30.16
CA GLY A 87 -20.34 2.65 31.07
C GLY A 87 -20.74 4.01 31.67
N GLU A 88 -20.01 5.10 31.39
CA GLU A 88 -20.43 6.46 31.79
C GLU A 88 -21.43 7.04 30.78
N GLU A 89 -22.50 7.67 31.27
CA GLU A 89 -23.44 8.39 30.39
C GLU A 89 -22.79 9.63 29.78
N THR A 90 -22.93 9.79 28.46
CA THR A 90 -22.41 10.94 27.74
C THR A 90 -23.38 12.13 27.87
N THR A 91 -22.92 13.23 28.48
CA THR A 91 -23.69 14.47 28.55
C THR A 91 -23.67 15.23 27.22
N TYR A 92 -24.67 16.09 27.00
CA TYR A 92 -24.72 16.98 25.83
C TYR A 92 -23.46 17.85 25.73
N GLU A 93 -22.98 18.37 26.85
CA GLU A 93 -21.80 19.23 26.96
C GLU A 93 -20.52 18.49 26.59
N THR A 94 -20.43 17.22 26.99
CA THR A 94 -19.32 16.33 26.62
C THR A 94 -19.31 16.07 25.12
N ALA A 95 -20.47 15.75 24.54
CA ALA A 95 -20.60 15.54 23.11
C ALA A 95 -20.30 16.81 22.31
N LEU A 96 -20.84 17.96 22.74
CA LEU A 96 -20.62 19.26 22.10
C LEU A 96 -19.15 19.69 22.16
N THR A 97 -18.48 19.50 23.30
CA THR A 97 -17.05 19.80 23.45
C THR A 97 -16.20 18.92 22.54
N SER A 98 -16.52 17.62 22.48
CA SER A 98 -15.82 16.66 21.63
C SER A 98 -16.00 16.97 20.14
N MET A 99 -17.22 17.32 19.72
CA MET A 99 -17.53 17.73 18.36
C MET A 99 -16.81 19.03 17.98
N ARG A 100 -16.85 20.07 18.84
CA ARG A 100 -16.10 21.32 18.60
C ARG A 100 -14.60 21.07 18.48
N ARG A 101 -14.05 20.23 19.35
CA ARG A 101 -12.64 19.84 19.31
C ARG A 101 -12.29 19.13 18.01
N ALA A 102 -13.15 18.22 17.54
CA ALA A 102 -12.97 17.50 16.28
C ALA A 102 -13.04 18.45 15.08
N VAL A 103 -14.06 19.29 14.98
CA VAL A 103 -14.20 20.29 13.90
C VAL A 103 -12.99 21.21 13.88
N HIS A 104 -12.55 21.73 15.03
CA HIS A 104 -11.37 22.60 15.13
C HIS A 104 -10.10 21.91 14.61
N PHE A 105 -9.94 20.61 14.87
CA PHE A 105 -8.82 19.82 14.36
C PHE A 105 -8.95 19.53 12.85
N PHE A 106 -10.10 19.03 12.38
CA PHE A 106 -10.31 18.70 10.96
C PHE A 106 -10.21 19.94 10.06
N SER A 107 -10.70 21.10 10.51
CA SER A 107 -10.47 22.36 9.80
C SER A 107 -8.99 22.73 9.72
N ALA A 108 -8.20 22.45 10.77
CA ALA A 108 -6.77 22.74 10.78
C ALA A 108 -5.98 21.83 9.83
N ILE A 109 -6.43 20.60 9.58
CA ILE A 109 -5.72 19.65 8.71
C ILE A 109 -6.26 19.63 7.27
N GLN A 110 -7.31 20.39 6.94
CA GLN A 110 -7.76 20.56 5.55
C GLN A 110 -6.65 21.20 4.70
N THR A 111 -6.45 20.70 3.49
CA THR A 111 -5.45 21.22 2.55
C THR A 111 -5.93 22.48 1.84
N HIS A 112 -5.02 23.17 1.16
CA HIS A 112 -5.32 24.43 0.49
C HIS A 112 -6.29 24.31 -0.70
N ASP A 113 -6.37 23.12 -1.32
CA ASP A 113 -7.33 22.78 -2.37
C ASP A 113 -8.64 22.16 -1.81
N GLY A 114 -8.77 22.09 -0.47
CA GLY A 114 -10.01 21.75 0.21
C GLY A 114 -10.20 20.27 0.57
N HIS A 115 -9.26 19.38 0.22
CA HIS A 115 -9.37 17.96 0.55
C HIS A 115 -8.71 17.60 1.90
N TRP A 116 -8.85 16.33 2.30
CA TRP A 116 -8.16 15.76 3.45
C TRP A 116 -7.30 14.59 3.00
N PRO A 117 -5.97 14.74 3.01
CA PRO A 117 -5.03 13.66 2.83
C PRO A 117 -5.31 12.53 3.79
N ALA A 118 -5.41 11.33 3.24
CA ALA A 118 -5.56 10.12 4.02
C ALA A 118 -4.83 8.98 3.33
N GLU A 119 -4.20 8.14 4.14
CA GLU A 119 -3.73 6.83 3.73
C GLU A 119 -4.94 5.98 3.30
N ASN A 120 -4.86 5.40 2.09
CA ASN A 120 -5.79 4.37 1.63
C ASN A 120 -5.05 3.04 1.51
N SER A 121 -4.54 2.56 2.65
CA SER A 121 -3.83 1.30 2.78
C SER A 121 -4.76 0.17 3.23
N GLY A 122 -4.17 -0.99 3.46
CA GLY A 122 -4.89 -2.13 4.04
C GLY A 122 -4.55 -3.42 3.34
N SER A 123 -4.64 -3.45 2.01
CA SER A 123 -4.35 -4.66 1.25
C SER A 123 -2.86 -4.95 1.14
N CYS A 124 -2.44 -6.16 1.51
CA CYS A 124 -1.05 -6.61 1.41
C CYS A 124 -0.66 -7.14 0.01
N TYR A 125 -1.47 -6.84 -1.01
CA TYR A 125 -1.34 -7.39 -2.37
C TYR A 125 -1.45 -6.35 -3.50
N PHE A 126 -1.55 -5.05 -3.22
CA PHE A 126 -1.49 -4.00 -4.27
C PHE A 126 -0.07 -3.55 -4.60
N MET A 127 0.77 -3.40 -3.58
CA MET A 127 2.17 -3.00 -3.75
C MET A 127 3.01 -4.06 -4.51
N PRO A 128 2.85 -5.38 -4.27
CA PRO A 128 3.65 -6.36 -4.99
C PRO A 128 3.49 -6.33 -6.52
N PRO A 129 2.27 -6.34 -7.11
CA PRO A 129 2.07 -6.08 -8.54
C PRO A 129 2.86 -4.89 -9.07
N TYR A 130 2.82 -3.75 -8.38
CA TYR A 130 3.51 -2.53 -8.78
C TYR A 130 5.04 -2.72 -8.84
N ILE A 131 5.63 -3.31 -7.80
CA ILE A 131 7.07 -3.63 -7.78
C ILE A 131 7.43 -4.66 -8.84
N CYS A 132 6.61 -5.69 -9.04
CA CYS A 132 6.81 -6.70 -10.09
C CYS A 132 6.84 -6.06 -11.48
N VAL A 133 5.89 -5.17 -11.80
CA VAL A 133 5.86 -4.44 -13.08
C VAL A 133 7.11 -3.61 -13.24
N LEU A 134 7.45 -2.77 -12.25
CA LEU A 134 8.61 -1.88 -12.34
C LEU A 134 9.91 -2.67 -12.55
N TYR A 135 10.06 -3.80 -11.86
CA TYR A 135 11.19 -4.70 -12.06
C TYR A 135 11.23 -5.24 -13.49
N ALA A 136 10.10 -5.81 -13.91
CA ALA A 136 9.93 -6.40 -15.22
C ALA A 136 10.23 -5.45 -16.38
N VAL A 137 9.79 -4.19 -16.30
CA VAL A 137 10.05 -3.18 -17.34
C VAL A 137 11.41 -2.47 -17.18
N GLY A 138 12.24 -2.89 -16.22
CA GLY A 138 13.58 -2.31 -16.02
C GLY A 138 13.59 -0.92 -15.37
N HIS A 139 12.47 -0.47 -14.80
CA HIS A 139 12.31 0.86 -14.21
C HIS A 139 12.31 0.88 -12.67
N LEU A 140 12.52 -0.27 -12.02
CA LEU A 140 12.52 -0.36 -10.55
C LEU A 140 13.44 0.67 -9.90
N ASN A 141 14.70 0.75 -10.32
CA ASN A 141 15.67 1.67 -9.70
C ASN A 141 15.49 3.13 -10.12
N SER A 142 14.78 3.41 -11.22
CA SER A 142 14.44 4.79 -11.62
C SER A 142 13.25 5.36 -10.85
N VAL A 143 12.33 4.50 -10.42
CA VAL A 143 11.09 4.91 -9.73
C VAL A 143 11.22 4.72 -8.21
N ILE A 144 11.75 3.58 -7.77
CA ILE A 144 11.97 3.24 -6.36
C ILE A 144 13.38 3.68 -5.96
N THR A 145 13.49 4.92 -5.47
CA THR A 145 14.75 5.45 -4.93
C THR A 145 15.16 4.70 -3.65
N PRO A 146 16.41 4.89 -3.16
CA PRO A 146 16.85 4.29 -1.90
C PRO A 146 15.93 4.63 -0.72
N GLN A 147 15.39 5.85 -0.68
CA GLN A 147 14.45 6.29 0.36
C GLN A 147 13.12 5.56 0.26
N HIS A 148 12.57 5.38 -0.96
CA HIS A 148 11.36 4.58 -1.16
C HIS A 148 11.58 3.14 -0.70
N ARG A 149 12.73 2.55 -1.07
CA ARG A 149 13.10 1.18 -0.67
C ARG A 149 13.14 1.03 0.85
N GLU A 150 13.68 2.01 1.56
CA GLU A 150 13.71 2.01 3.03
C GLU A 150 12.29 2.00 3.64
N GLU A 151 11.40 2.88 3.16
CA GLU A 151 10.01 2.95 3.66
C GLU A 151 9.19 1.71 3.28
N LEU A 152 9.36 1.19 2.05
CA LEU A 152 8.71 -0.04 1.61
C LEU A 152 9.12 -1.22 2.49
N LEU A 153 10.41 -1.39 2.75
CA LEU A 153 10.89 -2.44 3.65
C LEU A 153 10.38 -2.22 5.07
N ARG A 154 10.36 -0.99 5.58
CA ARG A 154 9.79 -0.65 6.91
C ARG A 154 8.31 -1.05 7.00
N TYR A 155 7.52 -0.74 5.98
CA TYR A 155 6.11 -1.14 5.88
C TYR A 155 5.98 -2.67 5.93
N LEU A 156 6.79 -3.39 5.15
CA LEU A 156 6.75 -4.86 5.11
C LEU A 156 7.13 -5.49 6.46
N TYR A 157 8.18 -4.99 7.12
CA TYR A 157 8.60 -5.48 8.43
C TYR A 157 7.53 -5.25 9.50
N ASN A 158 6.85 -4.10 9.46
CA ASN A 158 5.80 -3.80 10.44
C ASN A 158 4.59 -4.75 10.30
N HIS A 159 4.28 -5.19 9.08
CA HIS A 159 3.13 -6.05 8.80
C HIS A 159 3.45 -7.54 8.76
N GLN A 160 4.71 -7.94 8.98
CA GLN A 160 5.07 -9.36 9.10
C GLN A 160 4.57 -9.94 10.43
N HIS A 161 3.90 -11.08 10.36
CA HIS A 161 3.45 -11.83 11.52
C HIS A 161 4.60 -12.57 12.21
N GLU A 162 4.38 -13.03 13.44
CA GLU A 162 5.39 -13.78 14.21
C GLU A 162 5.77 -15.11 13.57
N ASP A 163 4.83 -15.72 12.86
CA ASP A 163 5.06 -16.95 12.10
C ASP A 163 5.92 -16.73 10.84
N GLY A 164 6.26 -15.48 10.52
CA GLY A 164 7.06 -15.10 9.37
C GLY A 164 6.25 -14.80 8.11
N GLY A 165 4.93 -14.96 8.15
CA GLY A 165 4.06 -14.69 7.01
C GLY A 165 3.47 -13.29 6.98
N TRP A 166 2.67 -13.03 5.94
CA TRP A 166 1.81 -11.86 5.79
C TRP A 166 0.38 -12.30 5.48
N GLY A 167 -0.59 -11.57 6.03
CA GLY A 167 -2.00 -11.75 5.72
C GLY A 167 -2.42 -11.21 4.35
N LEU A 168 -3.71 -11.29 4.05
CA LEU A 168 -4.29 -10.68 2.85
C LEU A 168 -4.39 -9.16 3.00
N HIS A 169 -4.55 -8.68 4.22
CA HIS A 169 -4.58 -7.27 4.59
C HIS A 169 -3.89 -7.06 5.94
N VAL A 170 -3.58 -5.81 6.29
CA VAL A 170 -2.83 -5.43 7.50
C VAL A 170 -3.53 -5.82 8.82
N GLU A 171 -4.85 -5.97 8.79
CA GLU A 171 -5.62 -6.43 9.97
C GLU A 171 -5.77 -7.94 10.06
N SER A 172 -5.36 -8.69 9.02
CA SER A 172 -5.47 -10.14 9.00
C SER A 172 -4.78 -10.74 10.21
N LYS A 173 -5.49 -11.58 10.97
CA LYS A 173 -4.90 -12.26 12.14
C LYS A 173 -4.07 -13.48 11.77
N VAL A 174 -4.23 -13.97 10.55
CA VAL A 174 -3.56 -15.16 10.03
C VAL A 174 -2.78 -14.82 8.78
N SER A 175 -1.62 -15.45 8.63
CA SER A 175 -0.81 -15.38 7.42
C SER A 175 -1.49 -16.15 6.28
N SER A 176 -1.34 -15.65 5.05
CA SER A 176 -1.91 -16.24 3.85
C SER A 176 -0.80 -16.60 2.87
N MET A 177 -1.01 -17.64 2.05
CA MET A 177 -0.03 -18.01 1.02
C MET A 177 0.15 -16.87 0.01
N TYR A 178 -0.95 -16.22 -0.36
CA TYR A 178 -0.92 -15.10 -1.30
C TYR A 178 -0.09 -13.93 -0.78
N GLY A 179 -0.43 -13.40 0.41
CA GLY A 179 0.29 -12.30 1.02
C GLY A 179 1.75 -12.64 1.31
N THR A 180 2.03 -13.84 1.82
CA THR A 180 3.39 -14.21 2.21
C THR A 180 4.33 -14.36 1.01
N VAL A 181 3.90 -15.06 -0.04
CA VAL A 181 4.72 -15.24 -1.25
C VAL A 181 5.00 -13.89 -1.91
N TYR A 182 3.98 -13.04 -2.01
CA TYR A 182 4.11 -11.75 -2.69
C TYR A 182 5.05 -10.80 -1.94
N ASN A 183 4.87 -10.66 -0.63
CA ASN A 183 5.73 -9.79 0.16
C ASN A 183 7.16 -10.34 0.24
N TYR A 184 7.35 -11.67 0.28
CA TYR A 184 8.67 -12.29 0.12
C TYR A 184 9.32 -11.92 -1.23
N VAL A 185 8.61 -12.11 -2.35
CA VAL A 185 9.13 -11.79 -3.70
C VAL A 185 9.48 -10.31 -3.81
N VAL A 186 8.62 -9.41 -3.31
CA VAL A 186 8.91 -7.97 -3.27
C VAL A 186 10.19 -7.67 -2.53
N MET A 187 10.37 -8.23 -1.34
CA MET A 187 11.58 -8.01 -0.55
C MET A 187 12.83 -8.50 -1.30
N ARG A 188 12.72 -9.60 -2.05
CA ARG A 188 13.79 -10.10 -2.93
C ARG A 188 14.07 -9.14 -4.10
N LEU A 189 13.04 -8.62 -4.76
CA LEU A 189 13.16 -7.64 -5.84
C LEU A 189 13.72 -6.30 -5.36
N LEU A 190 13.38 -5.91 -4.14
CA LEU A 190 14.01 -4.82 -3.39
C LEU A 190 15.39 -5.23 -2.85
N GLY A 191 16.09 -6.16 -3.50
CA GLY A 191 17.50 -6.49 -3.31
C GLY A 191 17.89 -7.07 -1.96
N LEU A 192 16.96 -7.68 -1.20
CA LEU A 192 17.32 -8.51 -0.05
C LEU A 192 17.62 -9.94 -0.51
N GLY A 193 18.61 -10.57 0.12
CA GLY A 193 18.92 -11.99 -0.02
C GLY A 193 17.90 -12.90 0.66
N PRO A 194 18.03 -14.23 0.46
CA PRO A 194 17.10 -15.22 1.04
C PRO A 194 17.13 -15.29 2.56
N ASP A 195 18.29 -14.97 3.14
CA ASP A 195 18.59 -15.05 4.56
C ASP A 195 18.77 -13.65 5.18
N ASP A 196 18.45 -12.61 4.40
CA ASP A 196 18.55 -11.21 4.83
C ASP A 196 17.27 -10.72 5.52
N GLY A 197 17.33 -9.46 5.96
CA GLY A 197 16.22 -8.71 6.52
C GLY A 197 16.19 -8.72 8.04
N GLN A 198 15.45 -7.77 8.61
CA GLN A 198 15.36 -7.61 10.06
C GLN A 198 14.80 -8.89 10.71
N ASN A 199 15.42 -9.33 11.81
CA ASN A 199 14.96 -10.50 12.58
C ASN A 199 14.75 -11.78 11.73
N ASN A 200 15.59 -11.99 10.71
CA ASN A 200 15.52 -13.12 9.76
C ASN A 200 14.17 -13.19 9.02
N ALA A 201 13.60 -12.03 8.67
CA ALA A 201 12.30 -11.91 8.01
C ALA A 201 12.14 -12.83 6.79
N LEU A 202 13.11 -12.81 5.86
CA LEU A 202 13.01 -13.58 4.61
C LEU A 202 13.17 -15.08 4.85
N ALA A 203 14.08 -15.48 5.74
CA ALA A 203 14.28 -16.88 6.08
C ALA A 203 13.03 -17.48 6.74
N LYS A 204 12.37 -16.73 7.65
CA LYS A 204 11.11 -17.14 8.28
C LYS A 204 9.98 -17.23 7.25
N ALA A 205 9.85 -16.23 6.38
CA ALA A 205 8.85 -16.24 5.32
C ALA A 205 9.02 -17.42 4.37
N ARG A 206 10.26 -17.67 3.90
CA ARG A 206 10.58 -18.81 3.05
C ARG A 206 10.24 -20.13 3.73
N LYS A 207 10.62 -20.30 5.01
CA LYS A 207 10.24 -21.47 5.79
C LYS A 207 8.72 -21.62 5.88
N TRP A 208 8.00 -20.55 6.21
CA TRP A 208 6.54 -20.54 6.31
C TRP A 208 5.87 -21.00 5.01
N ILE A 209 6.38 -20.52 3.86
CA ILE A 209 5.91 -20.88 2.51
C ILE A 209 6.15 -22.37 2.25
N LEU A 210 7.37 -22.85 2.47
CA LEU A 210 7.76 -24.25 2.18
C LEU A 210 6.99 -25.25 3.06
N ASP A 211 6.82 -24.94 4.35
CA ASP A 211 6.07 -25.78 5.29
C ASP A 211 4.58 -25.93 4.92
N ARG A 212 4.06 -25.08 4.03
CA ARG A 212 2.64 -25.04 3.62
C ARG A 212 2.43 -25.41 2.15
N GLY A 213 3.35 -26.17 1.57
CA GLY A 213 3.24 -26.69 0.20
C GLY A 213 3.74 -25.75 -0.89
N GLY A 214 4.26 -24.57 -0.53
CA GLY A 214 4.90 -23.66 -1.45
C GLY A 214 3.95 -22.95 -2.41
N LEU A 215 4.51 -22.50 -3.54
CA LEU A 215 3.83 -21.63 -4.51
C LEU A 215 2.59 -22.27 -5.17
N THR A 216 2.45 -23.60 -5.12
CA THR A 216 1.31 -24.32 -5.71
C THR A 216 -0.03 -23.93 -5.10
N TYR A 217 -0.02 -23.48 -3.84
CA TYR A 217 -1.19 -23.04 -3.06
C TYR A 217 -1.49 -21.54 -3.18
N VAL A 218 -0.75 -20.79 -4.01
CA VAL A 218 -1.08 -19.40 -4.31
C VAL A 218 -2.39 -19.35 -5.12
N PRO A 219 -3.36 -18.46 -4.80
CA PRO A 219 -4.58 -18.28 -5.58
C PRO A 219 -4.31 -17.90 -7.04
N SER A 220 -5.28 -18.11 -7.94
CA SER A 220 -5.12 -17.87 -9.39
C SER A 220 -4.59 -16.47 -9.72
N TRP A 221 -5.14 -15.42 -9.10
CA TRP A 221 -4.69 -14.03 -9.25
C TRP A 221 -3.22 -13.84 -8.86
N GLY A 222 -2.76 -14.62 -7.87
CA GLY A 222 -1.38 -14.60 -7.44
C GLY A 222 -0.43 -15.28 -8.40
N LYS A 223 -0.88 -16.33 -9.09
CA LYS A 223 -0.02 -17.04 -10.05
C LYS A 223 0.28 -16.21 -11.30
N ILE A 224 -0.62 -15.30 -11.68
CA ILE A 224 -0.45 -14.46 -12.87
C ILE A 224 0.83 -13.61 -12.79
N TRP A 225 1.05 -12.86 -11.70
CA TRP A 225 2.26 -12.06 -11.57
C TRP A 225 3.52 -12.89 -11.34
N LEU A 226 3.38 -14.04 -10.67
CA LEU A 226 4.51 -14.96 -10.52
C LEU A 226 4.91 -15.56 -11.87
N ALA A 227 3.94 -15.80 -12.77
CA ALA A 227 4.21 -16.27 -14.11
C ALA A 227 4.85 -15.20 -15.00
N THR A 228 4.44 -13.93 -14.88
CA THR A 228 5.13 -12.84 -15.59
C THR A 228 6.59 -12.68 -15.14
N LEU A 229 6.91 -12.99 -13.88
CA LEU A 229 8.28 -13.03 -13.36
C LEU A 229 9.04 -14.33 -13.67
N GLY A 230 8.41 -15.32 -14.31
CA GLY A 230 9.01 -16.63 -14.60
C GLY A 230 9.15 -17.55 -13.39
N LEU A 231 8.51 -17.24 -12.26
CA LEU A 231 8.52 -18.05 -11.03
C LEU A 231 7.51 -19.21 -11.06
N VAL A 232 6.48 -19.10 -11.90
CA VAL A 232 5.44 -20.11 -12.12
C VAL A 232 5.27 -20.28 -13.63
N ASP A 233 5.15 -21.51 -14.11
CA ASP A 233 4.84 -21.74 -15.52
C ASP A 233 3.39 -21.31 -15.82
N TRP A 234 3.15 -20.70 -16.98
CA TRP A 234 1.81 -20.26 -17.39
C TRP A 234 0.79 -21.40 -17.45
N SER A 235 1.21 -22.65 -17.67
CA SER A 235 0.34 -23.83 -17.57
C SER A 235 -0.23 -24.08 -16.17
N GLY A 236 0.39 -23.52 -15.13
CA GLY A 236 -0.08 -23.57 -13.75
C GLY A 236 -1.14 -22.50 -13.40
N VAL A 237 -1.45 -21.60 -14.34
CA VAL A 237 -2.43 -20.52 -14.20
C VAL A 237 -3.72 -20.93 -14.91
N ASN A 238 -4.87 -20.83 -14.23
CA ASN A 238 -6.15 -21.08 -14.89
C ASN A 238 -6.32 -20.12 -16.07
N PRO A 239 -6.75 -20.62 -17.25
CA PRO A 239 -6.84 -19.81 -18.43
C PRO A 239 -7.85 -18.66 -18.24
N LEU A 240 -7.38 -17.45 -18.48
CA LEU A 240 -8.19 -16.28 -18.78
C LEU A 240 -8.31 -16.25 -20.30
N THR A 241 -9.48 -16.61 -20.83
CA THR A 241 -9.73 -16.83 -22.26
C THR A 241 -9.90 -15.51 -23.03
N PRO A 242 -8.87 -15.03 -23.77
CA PRO A 242 -8.95 -13.77 -24.51
C PRO A 242 -10.08 -13.76 -25.55
N GLU A 243 -10.52 -14.94 -25.99
CA GLU A 243 -11.59 -15.14 -26.97
C GLU A 243 -12.94 -14.61 -26.48
N LEU A 244 -13.14 -14.46 -25.16
CA LEU A 244 -14.37 -13.86 -24.61
C LEU A 244 -14.60 -12.44 -25.16
N TRP A 245 -13.54 -11.71 -25.46
CA TRP A 245 -13.61 -10.36 -26.02
C TRP A 245 -14.07 -10.32 -27.49
N ILE A 246 -14.11 -11.46 -28.17
CA ILE A 246 -14.58 -11.59 -29.56
C ILE A 246 -16.10 -11.85 -29.60
N MET A 247 -16.72 -12.21 -28.45
CA MET A 247 -18.15 -12.48 -28.39
C MET A 247 -18.99 -11.22 -28.66
N PRO A 248 -20.25 -11.38 -29.14
CA PRO A 248 -21.18 -10.27 -29.22
C PRO A 248 -21.29 -9.50 -27.90
N SER A 249 -21.31 -8.17 -27.97
CA SER A 249 -21.30 -7.29 -26.79
C SER A 249 -22.46 -7.55 -25.82
N SER A 250 -23.61 -8.03 -26.30
CA SER A 250 -24.75 -8.41 -25.45
C SER A 250 -24.44 -9.60 -24.53
N ILE A 251 -23.70 -10.59 -25.02
CA ILE A 251 -23.30 -11.78 -24.26
C ILE A 251 -22.15 -11.42 -23.31
N LEU A 252 -21.17 -10.66 -23.80
CA LEU A 252 -20.03 -10.21 -23.01
C LEU A 252 -20.48 -9.30 -21.85
N TYR A 253 -21.41 -8.38 -22.09
CA TYR A 253 -21.94 -7.49 -21.05
C TYR A 253 -22.64 -8.27 -19.94
N GLN A 254 -23.46 -9.28 -20.29
CA GLN A 254 -24.12 -10.11 -19.30
C GLN A 254 -23.11 -10.92 -18.46
N PHE A 255 -22.07 -11.48 -19.10
CA PHE A 255 -20.99 -12.18 -18.41
C PHE A 255 -20.18 -11.28 -17.48
N ILE A 256 -19.85 -10.06 -17.91
CA ILE A 256 -19.12 -9.08 -17.11
C ILE A 256 -19.98 -8.64 -15.92
N GLN A 257 -21.26 -8.30 -16.11
CA GLN A 257 -22.15 -7.89 -15.02
C GLN A 257 -22.32 -8.97 -13.95
N GLU A 258 -22.34 -10.25 -14.33
CA GLU A 258 -22.55 -11.37 -13.40
C GLU A 258 -21.29 -11.77 -12.62
N ILE A 259 -20.08 -11.54 -13.15
CA ILE A 259 -18.81 -12.05 -12.58
C ILE A 259 -17.89 -10.92 -12.11
N CYS A 260 -17.95 -9.77 -12.76
CA CYS A 260 -16.91 -8.76 -12.78
C CYS A 260 -17.54 -7.38 -12.60
N GLY A 261 -17.67 -6.91 -11.35
CA GLY A 261 -17.85 -5.47 -11.14
C GLY A 261 -16.80 -4.68 -11.94
N VAL A 262 -17.15 -3.48 -12.42
CA VAL A 262 -16.41 -2.65 -13.41
C VAL A 262 -14.87 -2.64 -13.26
N MET A 263 -14.36 -2.76 -12.02
CA MET A 263 -12.93 -2.86 -11.73
C MET A 263 -12.25 -4.07 -12.39
N VAL A 264 -12.92 -5.23 -12.46
CA VAL A 264 -12.33 -6.49 -12.97
C VAL A 264 -12.19 -6.46 -14.49
N GLU A 265 -13.02 -5.70 -15.21
CA GLU A 265 -12.96 -5.55 -16.67
C GLU A 265 -11.60 -4.99 -17.13
N GLN A 266 -11.13 -3.92 -16.48
CA GLN A 266 -9.86 -3.27 -16.84
C GLN A 266 -8.64 -4.16 -16.52
N PHE A 267 -8.66 -4.85 -15.38
CA PHE A 267 -7.56 -5.76 -15.02
C PHE A 267 -7.50 -6.95 -15.97
N THR A 268 -8.64 -7.57 -16.26
CA THR A 268 -8.68 -8.81 -17.03
C THR A 268 -8.19 -8.60 -18.47
N HIS A 269 -8.48 -7.49 -19.12
CA HIS A 269 -8.00 -7.22 -20.49
C HIS A 269 -6.48 -7.38 -20.66
N LEU A 270 -5.70 -6.77 -19.77
CA LEU A 270 -4.23 -6.87 -19.82
C LEU A 270 -3.77 -8.31 -19.60
N TRP A 271 -4.43 -9.03 -18.68
CA TRP A 271 -4.10 -10.41 -18.35
C TRP A 271 -4.36 -11.40 -19.47
N HIS A 272 -5.47 -11.22 -20.18
CA HIS A 272 -5.80 -11.98 -21.37
C HIS A 272 -4.68 -11.87 -22.42
N ILE A 273 -4.11 -10.68 -22.62
CA ILE A 273 -3.01 -10.46 -23.57
C ILE A 273 -1.71 -11.11 -23.09
N CYS A 274 -1.35 -10.92 -21.82
CA CYS A 274 -0.12 -11.51 -21.27
C CYS A 274 -0.15 -13.04 -21.32
N MET A 275 -1.30 -13.65 -21.00
CA MET A 275 -1.46 -15.10 -21.02
C MET A 275 -1.46 -15.67 -22.43
N GLY A 276 -2.18 -15.06 -23.38
CA GLY A 276 -2.20 -15.51 -24.77
C GLY A 276 -0.81 -15.47 -25.45
N LYS A 277 0.10 -14.65 -24.93
CA LYS A 277 1.50 -14.56 -25.41
C LYS A 277 2.50 -15.36 -24.58
N GLY A 278 2.08 -16.02 -23.50
CA GLY A 278 2.98 -16.70 -22.56
C GLY A 278 4.07 -15.77 -22.03
N PHE A 279 3.70 -14.53 -21.71
CA PHE A 279 4.65 -13.45 -21.49
C PHE A 279 5.47 -13.65 -20.21
N VAL A 280 6.80 -13.68 -20.34
CA VAL A 280 7.74 -13.82 -19.23
C VAL A 280 8.82 -12.75 -19.35
N PHE A 281 8.97 -11.95 -18.30
CA PHE A 281 10.13 -11.07 -18.13
C PHE A 281 11.29 -11.93 -17.63
N GLN A 282 12.19 -12.33 -18.54
CA GLN A 282 13.40 -13.04 -18.14
C GLN A 282 14.27 -12.15 -17.24
N SER A 283 14.41 -12.51 -15.95
CA SER A 283 15.56 -12.22 -15.07
C SER A 283 15.17 -12.47 -13.61
N LEU A 284 15.29 -13.70 -13.12
CA LEU A 284 15.48 -13.99 -11.69
C LEU A 284 16.51 -15.13 -11.60
N ASN A 285 17.71 -14.88 -12.13
CA ASN A 285 18.89 -15.73 -11.90
C ASN A 285 19.81 -15.03 -10.91
#